data_AF-A0A2E3QNE1-F1
#
_entry.id   AF-A0A2E3QNE1-F1
#
_cell.length_a   1.000
_cell.length_b   1.000
_cell.length_c   1.000
_cell.angle_alpha   90.00
_cell.angle_beta   90.00
_cell.angle_gamma   90.00
#
_symmetry.space_group_name_H-M   'P 1'
#
loop_
_entity.id
_entity.type
_entity.pdbx_description
1 polymer ?
#
loop_
_entity_poly.entity_id
_entity_poly.type
_entity_poly.pdbx_seq_one_letter_code
_entity_poly.pdbx_strand_id
1 'polypeptide(L)' 'MIDYMKKKPDHLIWYSKDKKVISCDETNKVLNENYLEMVNIIQSCYDDAILMGCGDQDFKDKIMSLTDNLEFSLGKK' A
#
# COMPACT_ATOMS: atom_id res chain seq x y z
N MET A 1 -6.17 17.09 18.99
CA MET A 1 -6.35 16.99 17.52
C MET A 1 -5.15 17.59 16.78
N ILE A 2 -3.97 17.34 17.34
CA ILE A 2 -2.67 17.86 16.92
C ILE A 2 -1.79 16.61 16.93
N ASP A 3 -1.00 16.40 15.87
CA ASP A 3 0.12 15.44 15.77
C ASP A 3 -0.07 14.11 14.99
N TYR A 4 -1.17 13.91 14.23
CA TYR A 4 -1.36 12.73 13.35
C TYR A 4 -1.12 13.00 11.85
N MET A 5 -0.10 13.80 11.52
CA MET A 5 0.48 13.85 10.16
C MET A 5 2.00 13.74 10.23
N LYS A 6 2.51 12.88 11.13
CA LYS A 6 3.94 12.55 11.21
C LYS A 6 4.37 11.82 9.92
N LYS A 7 5.07 12.58 9.07
CA LYS A 7 5.93 12.18 7.95
C LYS A 7 5.34 11.14 7.01
N LYS A 8 4.83 11.60 5.87
CA LYS A 8 4.91 10.78 4.64
C LYS A 8 6.40 10.44 4.45
N PRO A 9 6.79 9.17 4.33
CA PRO A 9 8.13 8.88 3.84
C PRO A 9 8.18 9.46 2.43
N ASP A 10 8.92 10.55 2.23
CA ASP A 10 8.96 11.27 0.94
C ASP A 10 9.43 10.39 -0.22
N HIS A 11 9.96 9.20 0.08
CA HIS A 11 10.23 8.13 -0.89
C HIS A 11 10.42 6.78 -0.17
N LEU A 12 9.69 5.75 -0.56
CA LEU A 12 9.95 4.36 -0.16
C LEU A 12 11.16 3.81 -0.91
N ILE A 13 11.99 3.03 -0.21
CA ILE A 13 13.09 2.27 -0.79
C ILE A 13 12.58 0.88 -1.14
N TRP A 14 12.66 0.52 -2.42
CA TRP A 14 12.24 -0.78 -2.92
C TRP A 14 13.44 -1.71 -3.11
N TYR A 15 13.22 -3.00 -2.86
CA TYR A 15 14.26 -4.03 -2.95
C TYR A 15 13.90 -5.06 -4.02
N SER A 16 14.90 -5.51 -4.77
CA SER A 16 14.76 -6.61 -5.71
C SER A 16 14.68 -7.95 -4.99
N LYS A 17 14.36 -9.02 -5.74
CA LYS A 17 14.37 -10.41 -5.26
C LYS A 17 15.70 -10.83 -4.63
N ASP A 18 16.80 -10.20 -5.02
CA ASP A 18 18.15 -10.47 -4.51
C ASP A 18 18.49 -9.60 -3.27
N LYS A 19 17.48 -8.95 -2.68
CA LYS A 19 17.59 -8.05 -1.52
C LYS A 19 18.49 -6.83 -1.75
N LYS A 20 18.68 -6.42 -3.00
CA LYS A 20 19.40 -5.19 -3.36
C LYS A 20 18.41 -4.06 -3.55
N VAL A 21 18.81 -2.84 -3.19
CA VAL A 21 18.01 -1.64 -3.50
C VAL A 21 17.83 -1.55 -5.02
N ILE A 22 16.61 -1.31 -5.47
CA ILE A 22 16.34 -0.97 -6.87
C ILE A 22 16.96 0.40 -7.13
N SER A 23 17.92 0.49 -8.04
CA SER A 23 18.70 1.71 -8.26
C SER A 23 18.21 2.58 -9.42
N CYS A 24 17.25 2.11 -10.22
CA CYS A 24 16.70 2.88 -11.34
C CYS A 24 15.66 3.87 -10.80
N ASP A 25 15.90 5.16 -11.04
CA ASP A 25 15.06 6.25 -10.53
C ASP A 25 13.64 6.16 -11.09
N GLU A 26 13.47 5.85 -12.37
CA GLU A 26 12.14 5.70 -13.00
C GLU A 26 11.37 4.52 -12.41
N THR A 27 12.05 3.42 -12.09
CA THR A 27 11.39 2.27 -11.45
C THR A 27 10.93 2.62 -10.06
N ASN A 28 11.76 3.29 -9.25
CA ASN A 28 11.36 3.72 -7.91
C ASN A 28 10.24 4.75 -7.95
N LYS A 29 10.26 5.66 -8.92
CA LYS A 29 9.19 6.64 -9.14
C LYS A 29 7.86 5.92 -9.34
N VAL A 30 7.78 5.00 -10.30
CA VAL A 30 6.55 4.24 -10.59
C VAL A 30 6.07 3.44 -9.37
N LEU A 31 6.97 2.78 -8.65
CA LEU A 31 6.61 2.01 -7.45
C LEU A 31 6.05 2.91 -6.32
N ASN A 32 6.62 4.09 -6.14
CA ASN A 32 6.14 5.08 -5.16
C ASN A 32 4.80 5.70 -5.58
N GLU A 33 4.61 6.04 -6.85
CA GLU A 33 3.33 6.53 -7.38
C GLU A 33 2.23 5.48 -7.17
N ASN A 34 2.47 4.23 -7.56
CA ASN A 34 1.53 3.12 -7.33
C ASN A 34 1.18 2.94 -5.85
N TYR A 35 2.17 3.00 -4.96
CA TYR A 35 1.94 2.89 -3.52
C TYR A 35 1.05 4.02 -2.99
N LEU A 36 1.32 5.27 -3.41
CA LEU A 36 0.53 6.43 -3.00
C LEU A 36 -0.91 6.34 -3.51
N GLU A 37 -1.11 5.85 -4.74
CA GLU A 37 -2.46 5.59 -5.27
C GLU A 37 -3.21 4.56 -4.43
N MET A 38 -2.57 3.44 -4.10
CA MET A 38 -3.16 2.41 -3.24
C MET A 38 -3.52 2.93 -1.85
N VAL A 39 -2.66 3.75 -1.23
CA VAL A 39 -2.96 4.38 0.08
C VAL A 39 -4.25 5.22 0.01
N ASN A 40 -4.40 6.05 -1.03
CA ASN A 40 -5.58 6.90 -1.17
C ASN A 40 -6.86 6.08 -1.39
N ILE A 41 -6.79 5.02 -2.19
CA ILE A 41 -7.91 4.12 -2.46
C ILE A 41 -8.31 3.38 -1.17
N ILE A 42 -7.35 2.76 -0.48
CA ILE A 42 -7.61 2.01 0.76
C ILE A 42 -8.18 2.93 1.84
N GLN A 43 -7.68 4.16 1.97
CA GLN A 43 -8.22 5.12 2.94
C GLN A 43 -9.67 5.47 2.63
N SER A 44 -10.01 5.73 1.36
CA SER A 44 -11.39 5.99 0.94
C SER A 44 -12.30 4.80 1.26
N CYS A 45 -11.85 3.58 0.94
CA CYS A 45 -12.60 2.36 1.27
C CYS A 45 -12.76 2.15 2.78
N TYR A 46 -11.76 2.52 3.58
CA TYR A 46 -11.82 2.45 5.04
C TYR A 46 -12.86 3.43 5.58
N ASP A 47 -12.84 4.69 5.12
CA ASP A 47 -13.79 5.71 5.55
C ASP A 47 -15.23 5.29 5.23
N ASP A 48 -15.48 4.75 4.03
CA ASP A 48 -16.78 4.18 3.64
C ASP A 48 -17.19 3.01 4.54
N ALA A 49 -16.27 2.10 4.84
CA ALA A 49 -16.54 0.96 5.72
C ALA A 49 -16.96 1.41 7.13
N ILE A 50 -16.28 2.40 7.69
CA ILE A 50 -16.64 2.98 9.00
C ILE A 50 -18.02 3.64 8.94
N LEU A 51 -18.32 4.40 7.89
CA LEU A 51 -19.64 5.02 7.71
C LEU A 51 -20.78 3.98 7.60
N MET A 52 -20.48 2.79 7.06
CA MET A 52 -21.43 1.68 6.98
C MET A 52 -21.51 0.84 8.27
N GLY A 53 -20.78 1.20 9.32
CA GLY A 53 -20.80 0.49 10.61
C GLY A 53 -19.89 -0.74 10.65
N CYS A 54 -18.91 -0.86 9.75
CA CYS A 54 -17.87 -1.89 9.85
C CYS A 54 -16.97 -1.63 11.07
N GLY A 55 -16.55 -2.71 11.73
CA GLY A 55 -15.50 -2.62 12.76
C GLY A 55 -14.16 -2.27 12.11
N ASP A 56 -13.42 -1.32 12.70
CA ASP A 56 -12.16 -0.84 12.14
C ASP A 56 -11.11 -1.95 12.00
N GLN A 57 -11.04 -2.86 12.99
CA GLN A 57 -10.13 -3.99 12.96
C GLN A 57 -10.51 -5.01 11.88
N ASP A 58 -11.80 -5.30 11.71
CA ASP A 58 -12.29 -6.25 10.71
C ASP A 58 -11.98 -5.79 9.28
N PHE A 59 -12.09 -4.48 9.00
CA PHE A 59 -11.64 -3.93 7.72
C PHE A 59 -10.13 -4.13 7.50
N LYS A 60 -9.31 -3.77 8.50
CA LYS A 60 -7.84 -3.89 8.41
C LYS A 60 -7.41 -5.35 8.19
N ASP A 61 -8.04 -6.29 8.89
CA ASP A 61 -7.77 -7.72 8.74
C ASP A 61 -8.08 -8.23 7.33
N LYS A 62 -9.18 -7.76 6.73
CA LYS A 62 -9.53 -8.08 5.34
C LYS A 62 -8.54 -7.51 4.33
N ILE A 63 -8.05 -6.28 4.54
CA ILE A 63 -7.02 -5.69 3.67
C ILE A 63 -5.68 -6.45 3.80
N MET A 64 -5.27 -6.82 5.02
CA MET A 64 -4.06 -7.64 5.24
C MET A 64 -4.18 -9.00 4.53
N SER A 65 -5.32 -9.68 4.71
CA SER A 65 -5.61 -10.94 4.01
C SER A 65 -5.58 -10.78 2.49
N LEU A 66 -6.11 -9.67 1.95
CA LEU A 66 -6.02 -9.37 0.52
C LEU A 66 -4.56 -9.23 0.07
N THR A 67 -3.72 -8.53 0.82
CA THR A 67 -2.29 -8.35 0.47
C THR A 67 -1.49 -9.64 0.55
N ASP A 68 -1.82 -10.55 1.49
CA ASP A 68 -1.17 -11.85 1.64
C ASP A 68 -1.46 -12.80 0.46
N ASN A 69 -2.59 -12.60 -0.23
CA ASN A 69 -3.04 -13.45 -1.33
C ASN A 69 -2.73 -12.86 -2.73
N LEU A 70 -1.92 -11.80 -2.82
CA LEU A 70 -1.53 -11.23 -4.11
C LEU A 70 -0.62 -12.19 -4.89
N GLU A 71 -0.99 -12.46 -6.14
CA GLU A 71 -0.18 -13.27 -7.06
C GLU A 71 0.28 -12.44 -8.26
N PHE A 72 1.49 -12.70 -8.74
CA PHE A 72 1.95 -12.15 -10.02
C PHE A 72 1.17 -12.79 -11.18
N SER A 73 0.30 -12.02 -11.84
CA SER A 73 -0.64 -12.52 -12.84
C SER A 73 -0.07 -12.66 -14.26
N LEU A 74 1.05 -12.00 -14.57
CA LEU A 74 1.60 -11.90 -15.93
C LEU A 74 2.72 -12.91 -16.25
N GLY A 75 2.98 -13.88 -15.36
CA GLY A 75 4.15 -14.78 -15.45
C GLY A 75 3.87 -16.28 -15.34
N LYS A 76 2.61 -16.72 -15.38
CA LYS A 76 2.29 -18.15 -15.40
C LYS A 76 2.66 -18.72 -16.78
N LYS A 77 3.75 -19.49 -16.85
CA LYS A 77 3.99 -20.48 -17.93
C LYS A 77 3.11 -21.69 -17.69
#